data_AF-A0A836PV33-F1
#
_entry.id   AF-A0A836PV33-F1
#
_cell.length_a   1.000
_cell.length_b   1.000
_cell.length_c   1.000
_cell.angle_alpha   90.00
_cell.angle_beta   90.00
_cell.angle_gamma   90.00
#
_symmetry.space_group_name_H-M   'P 1'
#
loop_
_entity.id
_entity.type
_entity.pdbx_description
1 polymer ?
#
loop_
_entity_poly.entity_id
_entity_poly.type
_entity_poly.pdbx_seq_one_letter_code
_entity_poly.pdbx_strand_id
1 'polypeptide(L)'
;MQKAVYSLFVLLAIFSLIAVAPPAFGDHTTAEVDMAVGSSIVGCETTNECYIPHMVTIDVGGEVMWNNIDAMAHTVTAGTPAEGL
;
A
#
# COMPACT_ATOMS: atom_id res chain seq x y z
N MET A 1 7.08 16.62 47.65
CA MET A 1 7.40 17.22 46.33
C MET A 1 8.26 16.31 45.46
N GLN A 2 9.39 15.77 45.96
CA GLN A 2 10.22 14.80 45.20
C GLN A 2 9.49 13.61 44.59
N LYS A 3 8.60 12.92 45.34
CA LYS A 3 7.85 11.76 44.82
C LYS A 3 6.95 12.10 43.63
N ALA A 4 6.32 13.29 43.65
CA ALA A 4 5.47 13.75 42.55
C ALA A 4 6.31 14.10 41.31
N VAL A 5 7.48 14.71 41.51
CA VAL A 5 8.43 15.01 40.44
C VAL A 5 8.95 13.72 39.80
N TYR A 6 9.39 12.73 40.60
CA TYR A 6 9.82 11.43 40.06
C TYR A 6 8.71 10.69 39.32
N SER A 7 7.49 10.70 39.86
CA SER A 7 6.32 10.11 39.19
C SER A 7 6.07 10.77 37.83
N LEU A 8 6.11 12.10 37.77
CA LEU A 8 5.92 12.84 36.53
C LEU A 8 7.04 12.58 35.52
N PHE A 9 8.30 12.49 35.97
CA PHE A 9 9.43 12.14 35.10
C PHE A 9 9.30 10.74 34.51
N VAL A 10 8.88 9.76 35.31
CA VAL A 10 8.63 8.39 34.82
C VAL A 10 7.48 8.39 33.82
N LEU A 11 6.39 9.12 34.11
CA LEU A 11 5.24 9.20 33.22
C LEU A 11 5.60 9.84 31.87
N LEU A 12 6.36 10.94 31.89
CA LEU A 12 6.84 11.62 30.69
C LEU A 12 7.80 10.73 29.89
N ALA A 13 8.70 10.00 30.55
CA ALA A 13 9.61 9.07 29.87
C ALA A 13 8.85 7.96 29.14
N ILE A 14 7.82 7.37 29.76
CA ILE A 14 6.97 6.35 29.12
C ILE A 14 6.22 6.95 27.93
N PHE A 15 5.64 8.14 28.10
CA PHE A 15 4.90 8.81 27.03
C PHE A 15 5.81 9.14 25.83
N SER A 16 7.03 9.63 26.08
CA SER A 16 8.02 9.88 25.02
C SER A 16 8.42 8.61 24.27
N LEU A 17 8.55 7.46 24.96
CA LEU A 17 8.83 6.18 24.30
C LEU A 17 7.69 5.72 23.41
N ILE A 18 6.44 5.90 23.83
CA ILE A 18 5.25 5.55 23.03
C ILE A 18 5.10 6.48 21.82
N ALA A 19 5.34 7.79 22.01
CA ALA A 19 5.20 8.79 20.94
C ALA A 19 6.26 8.67 19.84
N VAL A 20 7.43 8.09 20.13
CA VAL A 20 8.54 7.91 19.20
C VAL A 20 8.67 6.44 18.75
N ALA A 21 7.82 5.54 19.25
CA ALA A 21 7.78 4.18 18.78
C ALA A 21 7.46 4.18 17.26
N PRO A 22 8.24 3.45 16.44
CA PRO A 22 7.90 3.28 15.04
C PRO A 22 6.48 2.72 14.91
N PRO A 23 5.74 3.04 13.83
CA PRO A 23 4.48 2.36 13.56
C PRO A 23 4.70 0.84 13.62
N ALA A 24 4.01 0.18 14.55
CA ALA A 24 4.23 -1.21 14.87
C ALA A 24 3.34 -2.09 13.99
N PHE A 25 3.96 -3.00 13.22
CA PHE A 25 3.42 -4.24 12.59
C PHE A 25 2.07 -4.20 11.83
N GLY A 26 1.42 -3.04 11.70
CA GLY A 26 0.16 -2.86 10.99
C GLY A 26 0.22 -1.89 9.83
N ASP A 27 1.37 -1.24 9.61
CA ASP A 27 1.60 -0.37 8.45
C ASP A 27 2.25 -1.24 7.35
N HIS A 28 1.43 -2.02 6.65
CA HIS A 28 1.87 -2.79 5.49
C HIS A 28 2.01 -1.81 4.32
N THR A 29 3.05 -1.98 3.51
CA THR A 29 3.18 -1.19 2.28
C THR A 29 2.01 -1.49 1.34
N THR A 30 1.19 -0.48 1.05
CA THR A 30 0.18 -0.55 -0.01
C THR A 30 0.79 -0.05 -1.31
N ALA A 31 0.70 -0.86 -2.36
CA ALA A 31 1.00 -0.43 -3.72
C ALA A 31 -0.30 -0.02 -4.42
N GLU A 32 -0.28 1.08 -5.15
CA GLU A 32 -1.40 1.52 -5.98
C GLU A 32 -1.13 1.18 -7.45
N VAL A 33 -2.14 0.67 -8.14
CA VAL A 33 -2.10 0.39 -9.56
C VAL A 33 -3.34 0.95 -10.23
N ASP A 34 -3.13 1.85 -11.18
CA ASP A 34 -4.21 2.46 -11.95
C ASP A 34 -4.40 1.72 -13.28
N MET A 35 -5.66 1.41 -13.63
CA MET A 35 -6.04 1.01 -14.99
C MET A 35 -6.10 2.27 -15.86
N ALA A 36 -5.14 2.40 -16.78
CA ALA A 36 -4.87 3.64 -17.49
C ALA A 36 -6.07 4.10 -18.34
N VAL A 37 -6.19 5.41 -18.54
CA VAL A 37 -7.19 5.97 -19.46
C VAL A 37 -6.99 5.40 -20.86
N GLY A 38 -8.05 4.85 -21.45
CA GLY A 38 -8.00 4.22 -22.77
C GLY A 38 -7.47 2.78 -22.79
N SER A 39 -7.17 2.18 -21.64
CA SER A 39 -6.73 0.77 -21.52
C SER A 39 -7.78 -0.26 -21.97
N SER A 40 -9.02 0.17 -22.19
CA SER A 40 -10.07 -0.61 -22.85
C SER A 40 -9.92 -0.72 -24.37
N ILE A 41 -8.95 -0.03 -24.97
CA ILE A 41 -8.61 -0.11 -26.40
C ILE A 41 -7.28 -0.83 -26.59
N VAL A 42 -7.22 -1.71 -27.60
CA VAL A 42 -5.99 -2.43 -28.00
C VAL A 42 -4.86 -1.45 -28.30
N GLY A 43 -3.67 -1.73 -27.78
CA GLY A 43 -2.42 -1.03 -28.05
C GLY A 43 -1.54 -0.84 -26.80
N CYS A 44 -2.16 -0.61 -25.63
CA CYS A 44 -1.41 -0.36 -24.39
C CYS A 44 -0.59 -1.58 -23.92
N GLU A 45 -0.98 -2.79 -24.34
CA GLU A 45 -0.29 -4.04 -24.02
C GLU A 45 1.07 -4.13 -24.70
N THR A 46 1.28 -3.38 -25.79
CA THR A 46 2.54 -3.37 -26.53
C THR A 46 3.63 -2.54 -25.86
N THR A 47 3.24 -1.62 -24.97
CA THR A 47 4.13 -0.67 -24.29
C THR A 47 4.14 -0.85 -22.77
N ASN A 48 3.36 -1.78 -22.22
CA ASN A 48 3.13 -1.94 -20.78
C ASN A 48 2.53 -0.68 -20.13
N GLU A 49 1.58 -0.06 -20.80
CA GLU A 49 0.93 1.18 -20.33
C GLU A 49 -0.54 0.97 -19.95
N CYS A 50 -1.06 -0.27 -19.99
CA CYS A 50 -2.43 -0.55 -19.55
C CYS A 50 -2.63 -0.36 -18.05
N TYR A 51 -1.55 -0.56 -17.27
CA TYR A 51 -1.51 -0.40 -15.83
C TYR A 51 -0.39 0.56 -15.44
N ILE A 52 -0.64 1.41 -14.45
CA ILE A 52 0.32 2.42 -13.98
C ILE A 52 0.53 2.25 -12.47
N PRO A 53 1.70 1.77 -12.03
CA PRO A 53 2.74 1.13 -12.83
C PRO A 53 2.30 -0.26 -13.32
N HIS A 54 2.92 -0.77 -14.39
CA HIS A 54 2.60 -2.11 -14.91
C HIS A 54 3.12 -3.26 -14.04
N MET A 55 4.01 -2.95 -13.09
CA MET A 55 4.58 -3.90 -12.16
C MET A 55 4.74 -3.23 -10.80
N VAL A 56 4.30 -3.93 -9.76
CA VAL A 56 4.52 -3.58 -8.36
C VAL A 56 5.23 -4.73 -7.66
N THR A 57 6.09 -4.40 -6.70
CA THR A 57 6.69 -5.36 -5.78
C THR A 57 6.18 -5.03 -4.38
N ILE A 58 5.64 -6.02 -3.69
CA ILE A 58 5.15 -5.88 -2.31
C ILE A 58 5.79 -6.94 -1.42
N ASP A 59 5.94 -6.62 -0.14
CA ASP A 59 6.38 -7.58 0.86
C ASP A 59 5.25 -8.56 1.23
N VAL A 60 5.62 -9.68 1.88
CA VAL A 60 4.65 -10.65 2.38
C VAL A 60 3.71 -9.97 3.38
N GLY A 61 2.40 -10.03 3.10
CA GLY A 61 1.37 -9.35 3.88
C GLY A 61 1.06 -7.93 3.43
N GLY A 62 1.72 -7.42 2.38
CA GLY A 62 1.38 -6.15 1.72
C GLY A 62 0.07 -6.23 0.93
N GLU A 63 -0.41 -5.06 0.50
CA GLU A 63 -1.67 -4.89 -0.23
C GLU A 63 -1.43 -4.24 -1.59
N VAL A 64 -2.26 -4.59 -2.58
CA VAL A 64 -2.35 -3.88 -3.85
C VAL A 64 -3.75 -3.29 -3.99
N MET A 65 -3.83 -1.97 -4.09
CA MET A 65 -5.05 -1.24 -4.38
C MET A 65 -5.15 -0.96 -5.87
N TRP A 66 -6.25 -1.37 -6.48
CA TRP A 66 -6.50 -1.21 -7.91
C TRP A 66 -7.53 -0.10 -8.15
N ASN A 67 -7.15 0.92 -8.89
CA ASN A 67 -8.05 2.03 -9.23
C ASN A 67 -8.41 2.00 -10.70
N ASN A 68 -9.68 2.16 -11.01
CA ASN A 68 -10.12 2.36 -12.38
C ASN A 68 -10.20 3.86 -12.67
N ILE A 69 -9.21 4.38 -13.40
CA ILE A 69 -9.21 5.76 -13.89
C ILE A 69 -9.64 5.85 -15.36
N ASP A 70 -9.94 4.71 -16.00
CA ASP A 70 -10.52 4.66 -17.35
C ASP A 70 -12.03 4.95 -17.32
N ALA A 71 -12.57 5.32 -18.48
CA ALA A 71 -14.01 5.56 -18.65
C ALA A 71 -14.83 4.27 -18.71
N MET A 72 -14.20 3.14 -19.01
CA MET A 72 -14.84 1.83 -19.14
C MET A 72 -14.66 1.00 -17.88
N ALA A 73 -15.57 0.06 -17.64
CA ALA A 73 -15.47 -0.85 -16.50
C ALA A 73 -14.36 -1.88 -16.72
N HIS A 74 -13.58 -2.12 -15.68
CA HIS A 74 -12.51 -3.11 -15.66
C HIS A 74 -12.65 -4.06 -14.46
N THR A 75 -12.02 -5.22 -14.56
CA THR A 75 -11.93 -6.21 -13.48
C THR A 75 -10.50 -6.71 -13.36
N VAL A 76 -10.08 -7.08 -12.15
CA VAL A 76 -8.76 -7.63 -11.89
C VAL A 76 -8.91 -9.09 -11.47
N THR A 77 -8.16 -9.97 -12.10
CA THR A 77 -8.18 -11.41 -11.80
C THR A 77 -6.76 -11.89 -11.51
N ALA A 78 -6.61 -12.68 -10.46
CA ALA A 78 -5.35 -13.37 -10.18
C ALA A 78 -5.29 -14.69 -10.95
N GLY A 79 -4.12 -15.05 -11.45
CA GLY A 79 -3.90 -16.31 -12.15
C GLY A 79 -2.42 -16.63 -12.29
N THR A 80 -2.13 -17.85 -12.74
CA THR A 80 -0.78 -18.22 -13.17
C THR A 80 -0.67 -18.17 -14.70
N PRO A 81 0.53 -17.91 -15.26
CA PRO A 81 0.72 -17.95 -16.71
C PRO A 81 0.31 -19.28 -17.36
N ALA A 82 0.33 -20.38 -16.59
CA ALA A 82 -0.07 -21.70 -17.07
C ALA A 82 -1.59 -21.89 -17.19
N GLU A 83 -2.37 -21.10 -16.45
CA GLU A 83 -3.84 -21.20 -16.43
C GLU A 83 -4.51 -20.33 -17.50
N GLY A 84 -3.74 -19.52 -18.23
CA GLY A 84 -4.19 -18.88 -19.47
C GLY A 84 -5.28 -17.82 -19.28
N LEU A 85 -5.23 -17.08 -18.18
CA LEU A 85 -5.95 -15.81 -18.06
C LEU A 85 -5.02 -14.65 -18.45
#